data_AF-A0A7C4I0D2-F1
#
_entry.id   AF-A0A7C4I0D2-F1
#
_cell.length_a   1.000
_cell.length_b   1.000
_cell.length_c   1.000
_cell.angle_alpha   90.00
_cell.angle_beta   90.00
_cell.angle_gamma   90.00
#
_symmetry.space_group_name_H-M   'P 1'
#
loop_
_entity.id
_entity.type
_entity.pdbx_description
1 polymer ?
#
loop_
_entity_poly.entity_id
_entity_poly.type
_entity_poly.pdbx_seq_one_letter_code
_entity_poly.pdbx_strand_id
1 'polypeptide(L)'
;MQTLTTLKKPVRMLSGVSVVAVMAKPWPCPHGKCLYCFGGPPFTPQSYYGKEPALMRAAQCDYDPYEQVRLRLTQYTRLGHTPSKVDLI
;
A
#
# COMPACT_ATOMS: atom_id res chain seq x y z
N MET A 1 6.03 30.58 10.74
CA MET A 1 7.30 29.84 10.91
C MET A 1 6.97 28.45 11.46
N GLN A 2 6.80 27.44 10.60
CA GLN A 2 6.59 26.06 11.05
C GLN A 2 7.94 25.41 11.35
N THR A 3 8.07 24.88 12.57
CA THR A 3 9.25 24.23 13.13
C THR A 3 9.53 22.92 12.39
N LEU A 4 10.55 22.93 11.54
CA LEU A 4 11.02 21.78 10.77
C LEU A 4 11.90 20.87 11.66
N THR A 5 11.31 19.93 12.40
CA THR A 5 12.15 18.96 13.15
C THR A 5 11.68 17.51 13.24
N THR A 6 10.74 17.00 12.42
CA THR A 6 10.65 15.52 12.24
C THR A 6 9.95 15.00 10.97
N LEU A 7 10.09 15.65 9.81
CA LEU A 7 9.56 15.08 8.57
C LEU A 7 10.37 13.84 8.15
N LYS A 8 9.80 12.64 8.34
CA LYS A 8 10.49 11.38 7.99
C LYS A 8 10.33 11.07 6.50
N LYS A 9 11.46 10.89 5.78
CA LYS A 9 11.50 10.56 4.34
C LYS A 9 10.78 11.60 3.47
N PRO A 10 11.29 12.85 3.39
CA PRO A 10 10.67 13.95 2.63
C PRO A 10 10.46 13.63 1.15
N VAL A 11 11.33 12.78 0.58
CA VAL A 11 11.28 12.35 -0.83
C VAL A 11 9.93 11.78 -1.29
N ARG A 12 9.10 11.28 -0.35
CA ARG A 12 7.80 10.68 -0.67
C ARG A 12 6.71 11.66 -1.11
N MET A 13 6.90 12.96 -0.87
CA MET A 13 5.92 13.99 -1.22
C MET A 13 6.52 15.18 -1.98
N LEU A 14 7.73 15.04 -2.54
CA LEU A 14 8.37 16.10 -3.33
C LEU A 14 7.54 16.50 -4.56
N SER A 15 6.79 15.56 -5.16
CA SER A 15 5.89 15.82 -6.29
C SER A 15 4.58 16.49 -5.89
N GLY A 16 4.29 16.61 -4.58
CA GLY A 16 2.99 17.02 -4.06
C GLY A 16 1.89 15.95 -4.18
N VAL A 17 2.19 14.76 -4.72
CA VAL A 17 1.25 13.65 -4.87
C VAL A 17 1.60 12.52 -3.89
N SER A 18 0.62 12.11 -3.10
CA SER A 18 0.74 11.06 -2.10
C SER A 18 0.31 9.71 -2.67
N VAL A 19 1.26 8.81 -2.89
CA VAL A 19 0.96 7.48 -3.42
C VAL A 19 0.35 6.57 -2.35
N VAL A 20 -0.81 5.99 -2.63
CA VAL A 20 -1.50 5.03 -1.76
C VAL A 20 -1.67 3.74 -2.54
N ALA A 21 -0.86 2.74 -2.21
CA ALA A 21 -0.95 1.41 -2.80
C ALA A 21 -1.85 0.50 -1.95
N VAL A 22 -2.87 -0.08 -2.60
CA VAL A 22 -3.82 -1.05 -2.05
C VAL A 22 -3.68 -2.38 -2.77
N MET A 23 -4.14 -3.46 -2.13
CA MET A 23 -4.22 -4.77 -2.79
C MET A 23 -5.61 -5.35 -2.67
N ALA A 24 -6.04 -5.97 -3.75
CA ALA A 24 -7.23 -6.80 -3.76
C ALA A 24 -6.98 -8.12 -3.04
N LYS A 25 -8.06 -8.74 -2.56
CA LYS A 25 -8.03 -10.07 -1.95
C LYS A 25 -7.43 -11.10 -2.91
N PRO A 26 -6.67 -12.11 -2.42
CA PRO A 26 -6.17 -13.19 -3.25
C PRO A 26 -7.31 -13.87 -4.01
N TRP A 27 -7.24 -13.83 -5.34
CA TRP A 27 -8.23 -14.44 -6.23
C TRP A 27 -7.53 -15.22 -7.34
N PRO A 28 -8.04 -16.42 -7.72
CA PRO A 28 -7.40 -17.22 -8.76
C PRO A 28 -7.54 -16.57 -10.14
N CYS A 29 -6.48 -16.66 -10.94
CA CYS A 29 -6.51 -16.18 -12.32
C CYS A 29 -7.48 -17.02 -13.18
N PRO A 30 -8.20 -16.39 -14.13
CA PRO A 30 -9.23 -17.07 -14.93
C PRO A 30 -8.64 -18.15 -15.87
N HIS A 31 -7.38 -18.01 -16.28
CA HIS A 31 -6.67 -18.97 -17.13
C HIS A 31 -5.88 -20.02 -16.33
N GLY A 32 -6.00 -20.04 -15.00
CA GLY A 32 -5.22 -20.92 -14.13
C GLY A 32 -3.86 -20.34 -13.74
N LYS A 33 -2.94 -21.20 -13.27
CA LYS A 33 -1.64 -20.78 -12.73
C LYS A 33 -0.60 -20.61 -13.85
N CYS A 34 -0.04 -19.42 -13.97
CA CYS A 34 1.08 -19.16 -14.86
C CYS A 34 2.38 -19.81 -14.36
N LEU A 35 3.21 -20.29 -15.29
CA LEU A 35 4.51 -20.89 -15.00
C LEU A 35 5.47 -19.90 -14.29
N TYR A 36 5.44 -18.64 -14.69
CA TYR A 36 6.31 -17.59 -14.15
C TYR A 36 5.79 -16.92 -12.87
N CYS A 37 4.48 -17.01 -12.59
CA CYS A 37 3.92 -16.35 -11.41
C CYS A 37 4.12 -17.22 -10.17
N PHE A 38 4.96 -16.72 -9.27
CA PHE A 38 5.04 -17.23 -7.91
C PHE A 38 3.89 -16.68 -7.05
N GLY A 39 3.57 -17.40 -5.97
CA GLY A 39 2.47 -17.07 -5.08
C GLY A 39 1.10 -17.50 -5.60
N GLY A 40 0.07 -16.75 -5.20
CA GLY A 40 -1.33 -17.00 -5.55
C GLY A 40 -2.16 -17.51 -4.37
N PRO A 41 -3.48 -17.64 -4.55
CA PRO A 41 -4.39 -18.13 -3.53
C PRO A 41 -3.96 -19.51 -3.00
N PRO A 42 -4.15 -19.79 -1.69
CA PRO A 42 -4.96 -18.99 -0.75
C PRO A 42 -4.18 -17.91 0.04
N PHE A 43 -2.86 -17.83 -0.10
CA PHE A 43 -2.03 -17.09 0.88
C PHE A 43 -1.65 -15.67 0.45
N THR A 44 -1.32 -15.45 -0.83
CA THR A 44 -0.91 -14.13 -1.34
C THR A 44 -1.65 -13.79 -2.63
N PRO A 45 -1.83 -12.49 -2.96
CA PRO A 45 -2.23 -12.10 -4.30
C PRO A 45 -1.20 -12.62 -5.32
N GLN A 46 -1.66 -12.81 -6.54
CA GLN A 46 -0.83 -13.35 -7.62
C GLN A 46 0.43 -12.47 -7.81
N SER A 47 1.58 -13.12 -7.99
CA SER A 47 2.88 -12.46 -8.24
C SER A 47 3.49 -11.74 -7.02
N TYR A 48 2.95 -11.91 -5.82
CA TYR A 48 3.54 -11.36 -4.59
C TYR A 48 4.12 -12.46 -3.67
N TYR A 49 5.18 -12.11 -2.94
CA TYR A 49 5.93 -13.02 -2.08
C TYR A 49 5.39 -13.12 -0.65
N GLY A 50 4.76 -12.06 -0.11
CA GLY A 50 4.17 -12.06 1.24
C GLY A 50 4.80 -11.10 2.24
N LYS A 51 5.96 -10.51 1.92
CA LYS A 51 6.73 -9.64 2.83
C LYS A 51 6.80 -8.18 2.36
N GLU A 52 6.06 -7.85 1.31
CA GLU A 52 6.02 -6.52 0.75
C GLU A 52 5.21 -5.58 1.66
N PRO A 53 5.64 -4.32 1.89
CA PRO A 53 4.96 -3.42 2.81
C PRO A 53 3.49 -3.14 2.47
N ALA A 54 3.12 -3.19 1.20
CA ALA A 54 1.73 -3.00 0.77
C ALA A 54 0.89 -4.25 1.02
N LEU A 55 1.43 -5.44 0.73
CA LEU A 55 0.75 -6.70 1.01
C LEU A 55 0.58 -6.93 2.51
N MET A 56 1.60 -6.64 3.31
CA MET A 56 1.51 -6.74 4.77
C MET A 56 0.42 -5.82 5.34
N ARG A 57 0.24 -4.61 4.79
CA ARG A 57 -0.87 -3.73 5.16
C ARG A 57 -2.22 -4.32 4.72
N ALA A 58 -2.30 -4.84 3.50
CA ALA A 58 -3.52 -5.44 2.99
C ALA A 58 -3.96 -6.63 3.86
N ALA A 59 -3.02 -7.50 4.25
CA ALA A 59 -3.26 -8.61 5.15
C ALA A 59 -3.68 -8.14 6.56
N GLN A 60 -3.11 -7.07 7.09
CA GLN A 60 -3.53 -6.46 8.37
C GLN A 60 -4.95 -5.88 8.33
N CYS A 61 -5.42 -5.48 7.15
CA CYS A 61 -6.74 -4.91 6.92
C CYS A 61 -7.74 -5.93 6.33
N ASP A 62 -7.42 -7.24 6.33
CA ASP A 62 -8.24 -8.28 5.71
C ASP A 62 -8.64 -7.98 4.24
N TYR A 63 -7.78 -7.26 3.53
CA TYR A 63 -7.99 -6.76 2.17
C TYR A 63 -9.19 -5.82 2.02
N ASP A 64 -9.67 -5.20 3.10
CA ASP A 64 -10.70 -4.16 3.05
C ASP A 64 -10.12 -2.88 2.39
N PRO A 65 -10.75 -2.35 1.33
CA PRO A 65 -10.21 -1.22 0.58
C PRO A 65 -10.23 0.08 1.39
N TYR A 66 -11.25 0.29 2.22
CA TYR A 66 -11.40 1.50 3.01
C TYR A 66 -10.32 1.56 4.09
N GLU A 67 -10.15 0.46 4.82
CA GLU A 67 -9.19 0.34 5.91
C GLU A 67 -7.74 0.44 5.41
N GLN A 68 -7.43 -0.14 4.24
CA GLN A 68 -6.10 -0.01 3.64
C GLN A 68 -5.74 1.46 3.33
N VAL A 69 -6.68 2.20 2.74
CA VAL A 69 -6.49 3.63 2.42
C VAL A 69 -6.37 4.45 3.70
N ARG A 70 -7.31 4.26 4.64
CA ARG A 70 -7.34 4.97 5.93
C ARG A 70 -6.04 4.76 6.71
N LEU A 71 -5.56 3.52 6.80
CA LEU A 71 -4.31 3.16 7.47
C LEU A 71 -3.11 3.83 6.79
N ARG A 72 -3.05 3.83 5.46
CA ARG A 72 -1.94 4.45 4.72
C ARG A 72 -1.91 5.97 4.87
N LEU A 73 -3.06 6.64 4.80
CA LEU A 73 -3.15 8.09 5.02
C LEU A 73 -2.77 8.46 6.45
N THR A 74 -3.25 7.69 7.44
CA THR A 74 -2.87 7.86 8.85
C THR A 74 -1.37 7.68 9.07
N GLN A 75 -0.74 6.77 8.33
CA GLN A 75 0.70 6.60 8.38
C GLN A 75 1.43 7.84 7.86
N TYR A 76 0.96 8.48 6.79
CA TYR A 76 1.55 9.72 6.29
C TYR A 76 1.44 10.86 7.31
N THR A 77 0.27 11.06 7.89
CA THR A 77 0.07 12.13 8.90
C THR A 77 0.93 11.92 10.14
N ARG A 78 1.06 10.67 10.61
CA ARG A 78 1.98 10.31 11.72
C ARG A 78 3.46 10.53 11.40
N LEU A 79 3.84 10.50 10.12
CA LEU A 79 5.20 10.79 9.66
C LEU A 79 5.45 12.28 9.45
N GLY A 80 4.47 13.14 9.74
CA GLY A 80 4.52 14.60 9.58
C GLY A 80 4.17 15.08 8.17
N HIS A 81 3.64 14.21 7.32
CA HIS A 81 3.23 14.57 5.96
C HIS A 81 1.75 14.93 5.91
N THR A 82 1.39 15.93 5.11
CA THR A 82 0.00 16.37 4.92
C THR A 82 -0.46 15.99 3.51
N PRO A 83 -1.11 14.83 3.30
CA PRO A 83 -1.55 14.40 1.99
C PRO A 83 -2.70 15.29 1.49
N SER A 84 -2.44 16.08 0.44
CA SER A 84 -3.44 16.96 -0.19
C SER A 84 -3.97 16.41 -1.52
N LYS A 85 -3.10 15.74 -2.29
CA LYS A 85 -3.42 15.06 -3.55
C LYS A 85 -2.98 13.61 -3.44
N VAL A 86 -3.86 12.68 -3.77
CA VAL A 86 -3.61 11.24 -3.62
C VAL A 86 -3.67 10.57 -4.99
N ASP A 87 -2.72 9.66 -5.22
CA ASP A 87 -2.73 8.73 -6.34
C ASP A 87 -2.93 7.31 -5.79
N LEU A 88 -4.01 6.66 -6.20
CA LEU A 88 -4.43 5.35 -5.70
C LEU A 88 -4.03 4.29 -6.72
N ILE A 89 -3.19 3.36 -6.30
CA ILE A 89 -2.64 2.27 -7.14
C ILE A 89 -2.92 0.89 -6.56
#